data_AF-A0A0F0I601-F1
#
_entry.id   AF-A0A0F0I601-F1
#
_cell.length_a   1.000
_cell.length_b   1.000
_cell.length_c   1.000
_cell.angle_alpha   90.00
_cell.angle_beta   90.00
_cell.angle_gamma   90.00
#
_symmetry.space_group_name_H-M   'P 1'
#
loop_
_entity.id
_entity.type
_entity.pdbx_description
1 polymer ?
#
loop_
_entity_poly.entity_id
_entity_poly.type
_entity_poly.pdbx_seq_one_letter_code
_entity_poly.pdbx_strand_id
1 'polypeptide(L)'
;MTHYGKGIAWAATGNVLEADKKRKLYHAAVKRVPSTRKDFPNLISDVLKVATAMLDGEVEYRRGNYGRHVEEAATAYAQDLGLNDALTRAYRNPDNI
;
A
#
# COMPACT_ATOMS: atom_id res chain seq x y z
N MET A 1 7.14 -5.71 6.58
CA MET A 1 7.76 -4.80 5.59
C MET A 1 8.69 -5.47 4.57
N THR A 2 9.43 -6.54 4.91
CA THR A 2 10.39 -7.17 3.97
C THR A 2 9.78 -7.65 2.65
N HIS A 3 8.59 -8.25 2.66
CA HIS A 3 7.93 -8.72 1.43
C HIS A 3 7.45 -7.56 0.55
N TYR A 4 6.99 -6.47 1.14
CA TYR A 4 6.60 -5.26 0.40
C TYR A 4 7.79 -4.69 -0.37
N GLY A 5 8.90 -4.41 0.33
CA GLY A 5 10.09 -3.85 -0.31
C GLY A 5 10.66 -4.75 -1.42
N LYS A 6 10.68 -6.07 -1.20
CA LYS A 6 11.09 -7.03 -2.24
C LYS A 6 10.11 -7.06 -3.42
N GLY A 7 8.81 -6.92 -3.18
CA GLY A 7 7.79 -6.87 -4.23
C GLY A 7 7.96 -5.66 -5.14
N ILE A 8 8.12 -4.47 -4.54
CA ILE A 8 8.39 -3.23 -5.27
C ILE A 8 9.71 -3.34 -6.05
N ALA A 9 10.78 -3.84 -5.42
CA ALA A 9 12.08 -3.99 -6.08
C ALA A 9 12.00 -4.88 -7.33
N TRP A 10 11.35 -6.06 -7.24
CA TRP A 10 11.20 -6.94 -8.39
C TRP A 10 10.28 -6.37 -9.47
N ALA A 11 9.22 -5.67 -9.08
CA ALA A 11 8.33 -4.99 -10.03
C ALA A 11 9.08 -3.90 -10.79
N ALA A 12 9.92 -3.11 -10.11
CA ALA A 12 10.74 -2.06 -10.71
C ALA A 12 11.75 -2.62 -11.74
N THR A 13 12.25 -3.85 -11.57
CA THR A 13 13.10 -4.52 -12.56
C THR A 13 12.31 -5.22 -13.67
N GLY A 14 10.99 -5.08 -13.71
CA GLY A 14 10.10 -5.76 -14.68
C GLY A 14 9.90 -7.26 -14.41
N ASN A 15 10.43 -7.81 -13.31
CA ASN A 15 10.25 -9.21 -12.96
C ASN A 15 8.94 -9.41 -12.19
N VAL A 16 7.82 -9.37 -12.93
CA VAL A 16 6.46 -9.47 -12.39
C VAL A 16 6.23 -10.80 -11.67
N LEU A 17 6.83 -11.91 -12.16
CA LEU A 17 6.68 -13.23 -11.56
C LEU A 17 7.22 -13.28 -10.12
N GLU A 18 8.43 -12.75 -9.89
CA GLU A 18 8.98 -12.64 -8.53
C GLU A 18 8.23 -11.63 -7.68
N ALA A 19 7.79 -10.53 -8.28
CA ALA A 19 6.94 -9.55 -7.60
C ALA A 19 5.65 -10.19 -7.07
N ASP A 20 4.98 -11.05 -7.84
CA ASP A 20 3.79 -11.79 -7.42
C ASP A 20 4.04 -12.72 -6.24
N LYS A 21 5.17 -13.45 -6.26
CA LYS A 21 5.54 -14.33 -5.14
C LYS A 21 5.66 -13.50 -3.85
N LYS A 22 6.28 -12.32 -3.93
CA LYS A 22 6.40 -11.41 -2.78
C LYS A 22 5.07 -10.77 -2.41
N ARG A 23 4.23 -10.40 -3.39
CA ARG A 23 2.87 -9.89 -3.19
C ARG A 23 2.02 -10.89 -2.41
N LYS A 24 2.00 -12.17 -2.81
CA LYS A 24 1.29 -13.24 -2.07
C LYS A 24 1.79 -13.38 -0.63
N LEU A 25 3.11 -13.40 -0.43
CA LEU A 25 3.71 -13.48 0.91
C LEU A 25 3.40 -12.24 1.76
N TYR A 26 3.37 -11.06 1.14
CA TYR A 26 2.98 -9.82 1.80
C TYR A 26 1.52 -9.86 2.27
N HIS A 27 0.58 -10.23 1.40
CA HIS A 27 -0.84 -10.37 1.75
C HIS A 27 -1.05 -11.37 2.89
N ALA A 28 -0.34 -12.51 2.87
CA ALA A 28 -0.37 -13.47 3.98
C ALA A 28 0.19 -12.85 5.29
N ALA A 29 1.22 -12.03 5.20
CA ALA A 29 1.80 -11.36 6.36
C ALA A 29 0.88 -10.28 6.95
N VAL A 30 0.19 -9.49 6.12
CA VAL A 30 -0.76 -8.45 6.57
C VAL A 30 -1.85 -9.06 7.45
N LYS A 31 -2.40 -10.22 7.07
CA LYS A 31 -3.44 -10.93 7.84
C LYS A 31 -3.01 -11.36 9.24
N ARG A 32 -1.70 -11.41 9.53
CA ARG A 32 -1.18 -11.77 10.86
C ARG A 32 -1.05 -10.58 11.80
N VAL A 33 -1.27 -9.36 11.31
CA VAL A 33 -1.18 -8.15 12.13
C VAL A 33 -2.48 -7.97 12.91
N PRO A 34 -2.45 -7.89 14.25
CA PRO A 34 -3.64 -7.62 15.04
C PRO A 34 -4.25 -6.26 14.68
N SER A 35 -5.58 -6.18 14.61
CA SER A 35 -6.31 -4.93 14.32
C SER A 35 -6.10 -3.84 15.38
N THR A 36 -5.66 -4.21 16.58
CA THR A 36 -5.38 -3.29 17.69
C THR A 36 -3.93 -2.79 17.73
N ARG A 37 -3.05 -3.34 16.88
CA ARG A 37 -1.63 -2.96 16.88
C ARG A 37 -1.48 -1.54 16.35
N LYS A 38 -0.91 -0.68 17.18
CA LYS A 38 -0.56 0.70 16.83
C LYS A 38 0.92 0.85 16.55
N ASP A 39 1.22 1.75 15.61
CA ASP A 39 2.50 2.42 15.48
C ASP A 39 2.20 3.91 15.64
N PHE A 40 2.53 4.45 16.82
CA PHE A 40 1.94 5.68 17.34
C PHE A 40 1.96 6.83 16.32
N PRO A 41 0.84 7.53 16.06
CA PRO A 41 -0.51 7.39 16.63
C PRO A 41 -1.45 6.45 15.82
N ASN A 42 -0.97 5.86 14.72
CA ASN A 42 -1.81 5.20 13.71
C ASN A 42 -2.01 3.70 14.01
N LEU A 43 -3.12 3.14 13.50
CA LEU A 43 -3.26 1.69 13.43
C LEU A 43 -2.38 1.15 12.31
N ILE A 44 -1.59 0.11 12.60
CA ILE A 44 -0.74 -0.53 11.58
C ILE A 44 -1.61 -1.10 10.46
N SER A 45 -2.83 -1.55 10.77
CA SER A 45 -3.77 -2.03 9.74
C SER A 45 -4.10 -0.97 8.70
N ASP A 46 -4.21 0.30 9.09
CA ASP A 46 -4.53 1.39 8.15
C ASP A 46 -3.32 1.74 7.28
N VAL A 47 -2.13 1.81 7.88
CA VAL A 47 -0.88 1.96 7.12
C VAL A 47 -0.70 0.83 6.11
N LEU A 48 -1.03 -0.41 6.50
CA LEU A 48 -0.93 -1.56 5.61
C LEU A 48 -1.96 -1.55 4.49
N LYS A 49 -3.14 -0.93 4.64
CA LYS A 49 -4.10 -0.78 3.54
C LYS A 49 -3.49 0.04 2.40
N VAL A 50 -2.85 1.17 2.74
CA VAL A 50 -2.15 2.02 1.77
C VAL A 50 -1.03 1.25 1.08
N ALA A 51 -0.17 0.61 1.87
CA ALA A 51 0.93 -0.20 1.32
C ALA A 51 0.43 -1.36 0.44
N THR A 52 -0.73 -1.94 0.76
CA THR A 52 -1.35 -3.00 -0.05
C THR A 52 -1.80 -2.48 -1.40
N ALA A 53 -2.56 -1.38 -1.42
CA ALA A 53 -3.02 -0.76 -2.65
C ALA A 53 -1.85 -0.35 -3.54
N MET A 54 -0.80 0.24 -2.96
CA MET A 54 0.41 0.63 -3.70
C MET A 54 1.14 -0.57 -4.32
N LEU A 55 1.30 -1.67 -3.58
CA LEU A 55 1.99 -2.86 -4.11
C LEU A 55 1.17 -3.54 -5.21
N ASP A 56 -0.14 -3.70 -4.99
CA ASP A 56 -1.02 -4.30 -5.98
C ASP A 56 -1.07 -3.42 -7.24
N GLY A 57 -1.20 -2.10 -7.07
CA GLY A 57 -1.14 -1.12 -8.16
C GLY A 57 0.16 -1.18 -8.96
N GLU A 58 1.32 -1.19 -8.32
CA GLU A 58 2.63 -1.29 -9.01
C GLU A 58 2.74 -2.60 -9.82
N VAL A 59 2.34 -3.75 -9.24
CA VAL A 59 2.43 -5.04 -9.94
C VAL A 59 1.51 -5.06 -11.17
N GLU A 60 0.29 -4.52 -11.05
CA GLU A 60 -0.66 -4.45 -12.17
C GLU A 60 -0.25 -3.41 -13.21
N TYR A 61 0.31 -2.28 -12.79
CA TYR A 61 0.92 -1.29 -13.68
C TYR A 61 2.00 -1.94 -14.55
N ARG A 62 2.89 -2.75 -13.97
CA ARG A 62 3.93 -3.48 -14.72
C ARG A 62 3.39 -4.54 -15.67
N ARG A 63 2.16 -5.00 -15.46
CA ARG A 63 1.45 -5.91 -16.38
C ARG A 63 0.75 -5.18 -17.53
N GLY A 64 0.75 -3.84 -17.53
CA GLY A 64 -0.04 -3.03 -18.45
C GLY A 64 -1.51 -2.88 -18.04
N ASN A 65 -1.88 -3.34 -16.84
CA ASN A 65 -3.24 -3.29 -16.32
C ASN A 65 -3.47 -1.97 -15.56
N TYR A 66 -3.55 -0.87 -16.30
CA TYR A 66 -3.60 0.49 -15.72
C TYR A 66 -4.95 0.92 -15.16
N GLY A 67 -5.97 0.06 -15.19
CA GLY A 67 -7.31 0.42 -14.74
C GLY A 67 -7.41 0.50 -13.22
N ARG A 68 -8.41 -0.19 -12.68
CA ARG A 68 -8.86 -0.08 -11.29
C ARG A 68 -7.75 -0.05 -10.23
N HIS A 69 -6.70 -0.87 -10.35
CA HIS A 69 -5.69 -0.99 -9.30
C HIS A 69 -4.77 0.23 -9.17
N VAL A 70 -4.52 0.95 -10.27
CA VAL A 70 -3.74 2.20 -10.23
C VAL A 70 -4.59 3.31 -9.60
N GLU A 71 -5.87 3.38 -9.93
CA GLU A 71 -6.83 4.33 -9.35
C GLU A 71 -7.04 4.07 -7.84
N GLU A 72 -7.16 2.81 -7.44
CA GLU A 72 -7.23 2.40 -6.03
C GLU A 72 -5.98 2.82 -5.25
N ALA A 73 -4.78 2.60 -5.83
CA ALA A 73 -3.52 3.01 -5.23
C ALA A 73 -3.43 4.53 -5.07
N ALA A 74 -3.79 5.29 -6.12
CA ALA A 74 -3.81 6.75 -6.09
C ALA A 74 -4.80 7.27 -5.04
N THR A 75 -5.99 6.67 -4.95
CA THR A 75 -7.00 7.02 -3.96
C THR A 75 -6.49 6.76 -2.54
N ALA A 76 -5.95 5.58 -2.28
CA ALA A 76 -5.39 5.23 -0.96
C ALA A 76 -4.24 6.16 -0.56
N TYR A 77 -3.39 6.55 -1.52
CA TYR A 77 -2.32 7.50 -1.28
C TYR A 77 -2.84 8.92 -1.00
N ALA A 78 -3.86 9.39 -1.71
CA ALA A 78 -4.51 10.67 -1.42
C ALA A 78 -5.18 10.69 -0.02
N GLN A 79 -5.81 9.59 0.38
CA GLN A 79 -6.32 9.39 1.74
C GLN A 79 -5.18 9.49 2.77
N ASP A 80 -4.05 8.84 2.49
CA ASP A 80 -2.86 8.87 3.34
C ASP A 80 -2.10 10.21 3.32
N LEU A 81 -2.25 11.03 2.30
CA LEU A 81 -1.78 12.42 2.32
C LEU A 81 -2.77 13.35 3.02
N GLY A 82 -4.01 12.92 3.22
CA GLY A 82 -5.06 13.74 3.81
C GLY A 82 -5.64 14.74 2.82
N LEU A 83 -5.67 14.40 1.54
CA LEU A 83 -6.40 15.17 0.52
C LEU A 83 -7.91 14.87 0.54
N ASN A 84 -8.31 13.91 1.39
CA ASN A 84 -9.70 13.65 1.73
C ASN A 84 -9.81 13.23 3.21
N ASP A 85 -11.04 13.21 3.73
CA ASP A 85 -11.32 12.99 5.15
C ASP A 85 -11.59 11.52 5.50
N ALA A 86 -11.19 10.57 4.64
CA ALA A 86 -11.53 9.15 4.82
C ALA A 86 -10.75 8.45 5.95
N LEU A 87 -9.59 8.99 6.37
CA LEU A 87 -8.77 8.45 7.45
C LEU A 87 -8.69 9.44 8.62
N THR A 88 -8.99 8.97 9.83
CA THR A 88 -8.82 9.77 11.06
C THR A 88 -7.34 9.95 11.34
N ARG A 89 -6.86 11.20 11.34
CA ARG A 89 -5.46 11.54 11.62
C ARG A 89 -5.35 12.22 12.98
N ALA A 90 -4.27 11.93 13.69
CA ALA A 90 -3.90 12.74 14.86
C ALA A 90 -3.36 14.12 14.46
N TYR A 91 -2.80 14.26 13.25
CA TYR A 91 -2.25 15.52 12.72
C TYR A 91 -2.39 15.58 11.19
N ARG A 92 -2.89 16.71 10.67
CA ARG A 92 -2.99 17.06 9.23
C ARG A 92 -2.09 18.27 9.01
N ASN A 93 -1.08 18.15 8.14
CA ASN A 93 -0.27 19.30 7.75
C ASN A 93 -1.15 20.25 6.91
N PRO A 94 -1.27 21.55 7.24
CA PRO A 94 -2.05 22.50 6.46
C PRO A 94 -1.64 22.62 4.99
N ASP A 95 -0.42 22.23 4.62
CA ASP A 95 0.10 22.32 3.24
C ASP A 95 -0.13 21.05 2.41
N ASN A 96 -0.75 19.99 2.95
CA ASN A 96 -1.19 18.84 2.16
C ASN A 96 -2.53 19.19 1.47
N ILE A 97 -2.45 19.63 0.21
CA ILE A 97 -3.58 20.02 -0.66
C ILE A 97 -4.36 18.80 -1.12
#